data_AF-A0A8B3FFK4-F1
#
_entry.id   AF-A0A8B3FFK4-F1
#
_cell.length_a   1.000
_cell.length_b   1.000
_cell.length_c   1.000
_cell.angle_alpha   90.00
_cell.angle_beta   90.00
_cell.angle_gamma   90.00
#
_symmetry.space_group_name_H-M   'P 1'
#
loop_
_entity.id
_entity.type
_entity.pdbx_description
1 polymer ?
#
loop_
_entity_poly.entity_id
_entity_poly.type
_entity_poly.pdbx_seq_one_letter_code
_entity_poly.pdbx_strand_id
1 'polypeptide(L)'
;MSKIKKKELIENAVFSIYLEGIGYTVAQLRDDCQMEFFDIIREKDEWNGINLNEEKVLFCIVVAAHRLLALLHRNIKLEVIFNERARYLVGLNYSSVRKNTGIFGLNLIKYGIVFDPSDTRILVQDLEPNKHKDILYSFELLSMNGSVEKIKKRLTTYFNDGINLDEQIRILYPEVELPPKGYTRIKESELDRLYELE
;
A
#
# COMPACT_ATOMS: atom_id res chain seq x y z
N MET A 1 12.67 -4.03 25.18
CA MET A 1 11.78 -4.61 24.15
C MET A 1 12.64 -5.43 23.18
N SER A 2 12.21 -6.63 22.83
CA SER A 2 12.93 -7.47 21.86
C SER A 2 12.78 -6.88 20.46
N LYS A 3 13.89 -6.54 19.80
CA LYS A 3 13.88 -6.12 18.40
C LYS A 3 13.42 -7.28 17.52
N ILE A 4 12.55 -7.00 16.54
CA ILE A 4 12.18 -7.97 15.50
C ILE A 4 13.44 -8.47 14.79
N LYS A 5 13.54 -9.78 14.63
CA LYS A 5 14.64 -10.44 13.93
C LYS A 5 14.21 -10.82 12.52
N LYS A 6 15.17 -10.89 11.59
CA LYS A 6 14.93 -11.31 10.19
C LYS A 6 14.15 -12.62 10.07
N LYS A 7 14.39 -13.58 10.98
CA LYS A 7 13.69 -14.88 11.01
C LYS A 7 12.18 -14.79 11.27
N GLU A 8 11.70 -13.65 11.77
CA GLU A 8 10.28 -13.42 12.03
C GLU A 8 9.56 -12.84 10.80
N LEU A 9 10.31 -12.45 9.76
CA LEU A 9 9.78 -11.99 8.48
C LEU A 9 9.39 -13.20 7.63
N ILE A 10 8.29 -13.84 8.03
CA ILE A 10 7.69 -14.98 7.34
C ILE A 10 6.30 -14.60 6.83
N GLU A 11 5.78 -15.38 5.90
CA GLU A 11 4.44 -15.17 5.36
C GLU A 11 3.37 -15.15 6.46
N ASN A 12 2.44 -14.21 6.33
CA ASN A 12 1.37 -13.92 7.28
C ASN A 12 1.88 -13.54 8.67
N ALA A 13 3.14 -13.10 8.80
CA ALA A 13 3.59 -12.44 10.02
C ALA A 13 2.86 -11.09 10.17
N VAL A 14 2.39 -10.81 11.38
CA VAL A 14 1.70 -9.57 11.71
C VAL A 14 2.53 -8.82 12.73
N PHE A 15 2.69 -7.52 12.52
CA PHE A 15 3.51 -6.66 13.36
C PHE A 15 2.74 -5.44 13.82
N SER A 16 2.90 -5.08 15.08
CA SER A 16 2.49 -3.76 15.53
C SER A 16 3.56 -2.73 15.12
N ILE A 17 3.10 -1.50 14.87
CA ILE A 17 3.93 -0.35 14.50
C ILE A 17 3.55 0.77 15.46
N TYR A 18 4.54 1.35 16.12
CA TYR A 18 4.33 2.54 16.94
C TYR A 18 4.59 3.81 16.13
N LEU A 19 3.63 4.73 16.20
CA LEU A 19 3.67 6.06 15.60
C LEU A 19 3.58 7.09 16.73
N GLU A 20 4.65 7.87 16.89
CA GLU A 20 4.73 8.88 17.95
C GLU A 20 3.62 9.91 17.82
N GLY A 21 2.94 10.19 18.94
CA GLY A 21 1.80 11.12 18.99
C GLY A 21 0.48 10.57 18.42
N ILE A 22 0.47 9.35 17.87
CA ILE A 22 -0.73 8.71 17.29
C ILE A 22 -1.11 7.45 18.07
N GLY A 23 -0.15 6.55 18.33
CA GLY A 23 -0.39 5.26 18.97
C GLY A 23 0.14 4.10 18.14
N TYR A 24 -0.52 2.95 18.25
CA TYR A 24 -0.12 1.70 17.62
C TYR A 24 -1.05 1.33 16.48
N THR A 25 -0.47 0.94 15.34
CA THR A 25 -1.19 0.38 14.19
C THR A 25 -0.59 -0.98 13.81
N VAL A 26 -1.10 -1.61 12.75
CA VAL A 26 -0.73 -2.97 12.33
C VAL A 26 -0.30 -3.01 10.88
N ALA A 27 0.70 -3.84 10.60
CA ALA A 27 1.03 -4.30 9.27
C ALA A 27 1.13 -5.82 9.21
N GLN A 28 0.75 -6.41 8.09
CA GLN A 28 0.88 -7.85 7.81
C GLN A 28 1.78 -8.06 6.60
N LEU A 29 2.80 -8.89 6.75
CA LEU A 29 3.59 -9.40 5.64
C LEU A 29 2.81 -10.52 4.96
N ARG A 30 2.50 -10.35 3.69
CA ARG A 30 1.91 -11.36 2.81
C ARG A 30 3.00 -12.04 1.98
N ASP A 31 2.61 -12.96 1.13
CA ASP A 31 3.46 -13.56 0.12
C ASP A 31 3.96 -12.51 -0.90
N ASP A 32 4.94 -12.91 -1.72
CA ASP A 32 5.50 -12.07 -2.79
C ASP A 32 6.05 -10.71 -2.31
N CYS A 33 6.63 -10.72 -1.10
CA CYS A 33 7.17 -9.53 -0.44
C CYS A 33 6.14 -8.38 -0.27
N GLN A 34 4.85 -8.66 -0.28
CA GLN A 34 3.83 -7.62 -0.10
C GLN A 34 3.56 -7.35 1.38
N MET A 35 3.33 -6.10 1.75
CA MET A 35 2.96 -5.72 3.11
C MET A 35 1.71 -4.85 3.10
N GLU A 36 0.69 -5.33 3.80
CA GLU A 36 -0.57 -4.63 4.02
C GLU A 36 -0.46 -3.79 5.30
N PHE A 37 -0.92 -2.55 5.24
CA PHE A 37 -1.04 -1.65 6.39
C PHE A 37 -2.52 -1.39 6.68
N PHE A 38 -2.94 -1.44 7.94
CA PHE A 38 -4.36 -1.44 8.31
C PHE A 38 -4.82 -0.11 8.92
N ASP A 39 -6.10 0.21 8.70
CA ASP A 39 -6.79 1.42 9.18
C ASP A 39 -7.27 1.23 10.62
N ILE A 40 -6.34 0.92 11.52
CA ILE A 40 -6.62 0.68 12.93
C ILE A 40 -5.56 1.36 13.79
N ILE A 41 -6.02 2.07 14.84
CA ILE A 41 -5.16 2.67 15.86
C ILE A 41 -5.61 2.20 17.24
N ARG A 42 -4.64 1.93 18.11
CA ARG A 42 -4.84 1.76 19.55
C ARG A 42 -3.86 2.61 20.34
N GLU A 43 -4.29 3.11 21.50
CA GLU A 43 -3.40 3.82 22.42
C GLU A 43 -2.36 2.88 23.06
N LYS A 44 -2.75 1.62 23.28
CA LYS A 44 -1.91 0.57 23.86
C LYS A 44 -1.66 -0.55 22.86
N ASP A 45 -0.50 -1.17 22.97
CA ASP A 45 -0.07 -2.29 22.13
C ASP A 45 -0.74 -3.62 22.54
N GLU A 46 -2.08 -3.64 22.54
CA GLU A 46 -2.93 -4.77 22.96
C GLU A 46 -3.84 -5.20 21.80
N TRP A 47 -3.63 -6.41 21.27
CA TRP A 47 -4.26 -6.84 20.01
C TRP A 47 -5.17 -8.07 20.10
N ASN A 48 -5.36 -8.61 21.31
CA ASN A 48 -6.17 -9.81 21.52
C ASN A 48 -7.58 -9.68 20.92
N GLY A 49 -7.93 -10.60 20.04
CA GLY A 49 -9.27 -10.72 19.47
C GLY A 49 -9.56 -9.77 18.29
N ILE A 50 -8.58 -9.02 17.81
CA ILE A 50 -8.73 -8.21 16.60
C ILE A 50 -8.78 -9.11 15.36
N ASN A 51 -9.75 -8.88 14.48
CA ASN A 51 -9.91 -9.60 13.22
C ASN A 51 -9.52 -8.73 12.02
N LEU A 52 -8.32 -8.93 11.47
CA LEU A 52 -7.82 -8.15 10.34
C LEU A 52 -8.57 -8.41 9.02
N ASN A 53 -9.44 -9.43 8.95
CA ASN A 53 -10.34 -9.61 7.81
C ASN A 53 -11.45 -8.56 7.78
N GLU A 54 -11.82 -8.02 8.94
CA GLU A 54 -12.86 -6.98 9.10
C GLU A 54 -12.27 -5.57 9.03
N GLU A 55 -10.98 -5.42 9.34
CA GLU A 55 -10.29 -4.15 9.26
C GLU A 55 -10.04 -3.71 7.81
N LYS A 56 -10.08 -2.40 7.56
CA LYS A 56 -9.79 -1.84 6.24
C LYS A 56 -8.28 -1.82 6.01
N VAL A 57 -7.83 -2.27 4.83
CA VAL A 57 -6.45 -2.09 4.38
C VAL A 57 -6.28 -0.67 3.85
N LEU A 58 -5.31 0.07 4.38
CA LEU A 58 -4.94 1.40 3.91
C LEU A 58 -4.24 1.33 2.56
N PHE A 59 -3.19 0.52 2.49
CA PHE A 59 -2.42 0.29 1.27
C PHE A 59 -1.65 -1.03 1.39
N CYS A 60 -1.31 -1.59 0.24
CA CYS A 60 -0.49 -2.79 0.11
C CYS A 60 0.67 -2.47 -0.83
N ILE A 61 1.91 -2.61 -0.35
CA ILE A 61 3.11 -2.27 -1.13
C ILE A 61 4.09 -3.45 -1.13
N VAL A 62 4.86 -3.57 -2.21
CA VAL A 62 5.99 -4.51 -2.26
C VAL A 62 7.12 -3.94 -1.40
N VAL A 63 7.70 -4.74 -0.51
CA VAL A 63 8.68 -4.31 0.48
C VAL A 63 9.95 -5.15 0.49
N ALA A 64 11.09 -4.48 0.65
CA ALA A 64 12.32 -5.11 1.11
C ALA A 64 12.21 -5.30 2.63
N ALA A 65 11.45 -6.30 3.07
CA ALA A 65 11.02 -6.46 4.47
C ALA A 65 12.17 -6.36 5.49
N HIS A 66 13.36 -6.87 5.15
CA HIS A 66 14.54 -6.80 6.00
C HIS A 66 15.04 -5.37 6.29
N ARG A 67 14.73 -4.41 5.41
CA ARG A 67 15.03 -2.98 5.61
C ARG A 67 14.03 -2.30 6.53
N LEU A 68 12.88 -2.92 6.77
CA LEU A 68 11.79 -2.38 7.58
C LEU A 68 11.84 -2.82 9.03
N LEU A 69 12.86 -3.57 9.48
CA LEU A 69 12.94 -4.06 10.87
C LEU A 69 12.81 -2.94 11.93
N ALA A 70 13.27 -1.73 11.64
CA ALA A 70 13.16 -0.58 12.55
C ALA A 70 11.76 0.09 12.56
N LEU A 71 10.89 -0.25 11.60
CA LEU A 71 9.48 0.13 11.60
C LEU A 71 8.67 -0.77 12.55
N LEU A 72 9.02 -2.05 12.62
CA LEU A 72 8.24 -3.09 13.29
C LEU A 72 8.52 -3.08 14.80
N HIS A 73 7.48 -2.91 15.61
CA HIS A 73 7.60 -2.84 17.06
C HIS A 73 7.70 -4.23 17.68
N ARG A 74 6.70 -5.09 17.43
CA ARG A 74 6.73 -6.51 17.82
C ARG A 74 5.86 -7.37 16.90
N ASN A 75 6.06 -8.68 16.94
CA ASN A 75 5.26 -9.65 16.22
C ASN A 75 4.03 -9.97 17.07
N ILE A 76 2.85 -9.78 16.49
CA ILE A 76 1.54 -9.92 17.14
C ILE A 76 0.68 -11.00 16.48
N LYS A 77 1.26 -11.82 15.59
CA LYS A 77 0.53 -12.83 14.82
C LYS A 77 -0.36 -13.74 15.66
N LEU A 78 0.07 -14.07 16.89
CA LEU A 78 -0.68 -14.96 17.78
C LEU A 78 -1.81 -14.28 18.57
N GLU A 79 -1.91 -12.95 18.52
CA GLU A 79 -2.93 -12.17 19.23
C GLU A 79 -4.12 -11.78 18.34
N VAL A 80 -3.89 -11.78 17.02
CA VAL A 80 -4.86 -11.35 16.02
C VAL A 80 -5.30 -12.52 15.16
N ILE A 81 -6.49 -12.40 14.58
CA ILE A 81 -6.86 -13.19 13.39
C ILE A 81 -6.29 -12.42 12.20
N PHE A 82 -5.25 -12.98 11.57
CA PHE A 82 -4.59 -12.33 10.44
C PHE A 82 -5.49 -12.28 9.21
N ASN A 83 -5.25 -11.32 8.32
CA ASN A 83 -6.03 -11.13 7.11
C ASN A 83 -5.75 -12.28 6.13
N GLU A 84 -6.82 -12.96 5.72
CA GLU A 84 -6.81 -14.05 4.73
C GLU A 84 -7.57 -13.67 3.46
N ARG A 85 -8.10 -12.44 3.37
CA ARG A 85 -8.73 -11.93 2.15
C ARG A 85 -7.77 -12.08 0.97
N ALA A 86 -8.36 -12.37 -0.20
CA ALA A 86 -7.64 -12.44 -1.46
C ALA A 86 -6.94 -11.10 -1.73
N ARG A 87 -5.71 -11.18 -2.24
CA ARG A 87 -4.93 -9.99 -2.60
C ARG A 87 -5.54 -9.29 -3.81
N TYR A 88 -5.38 -7.97 -3.83
CA TYR A 88 -5.66 -7.19 -5.02
C TYR A 88 -4.52 -7.37 -6.01
N LEU A 89 -4.85 -7.88 -7.20
CA LEU A 89 -3.86 -8.18 -8.23
C LEU A 89 -3.74 -7.04 -9.25
N VAL A 90 -3.97 -5.82 -8.79
CA VAL A 90 -3.91 -4.60 -9.60
C VAL A 90 -2.92 -3.62 -9.00
N GLY A 91 -2.10 -3.02 -9.85
CA GLY A 91 -1.10 -2.04 -9.44
C GLY A 91 -0.63 -1.19 -10.60
N LEU A 92 0.28 -0.27 -10.32
CA LEU A 92 0.87 0.62 -11.30
C LEU A 92 2.25 0.12 -11.69
N ASN A 93 2.57 0.16 -12.99
CA ASN A 93 3.92 -0.06 -13.49
C ASN A 93 4.37 1.11 -14.36
N TYR A 94 5.68 1.23 -14.64
CA TYR A 94 6.19 2.26 -15.53
C TYR A 94 5.67 2.09 -16.96
N SER A 95 5.26 3.20 -17.57
CA SER A 95 4.82 3.28 -18.97
C SER A 95 5.83 4.05 -19.83
N SER A 96 5.38 4.58 -20.97
CA SER A 96 6.20 5.44 -21.82
C SER A 96 6.68 6.72 -21.11
N VAL A 97 7.76 7.31 -21.60
CA VAL A 97 8.23 8.61 -21.10
C VAL A 97 7.25 9.70 -21.50
N ARG A 98 6.76 10.45 -20.52
CA ARG A 98 5.80 11.53 -20.70
C ARG A 98 6.48 12.72 -21.38
N LYS A 99 5.97 13.14 -22.54
CA LYS A 99 6.59 14.20 -23.37
C LYS A 99 6.73 15.55 -22.66
N ASN A 100 5.82 15.85 -21.74
CA ASN A 100 5.76 17.13 -21.03
C ASN A 100 6.76 17.24 -19.87
N THR A 101 7.13 16.12 -19.24
CA THR A 101 8.03 16.11 -18.07
C THR A 101 9.38 15.43 -18.32
N GLY A 102 9.48 14.58 -19.35
CA GLY A 102 10.67 13.75 -19.60
C GLY A 102 10.83 12.61 -18.59
N ILE A 103 9.82 12.34 -17.76
CA ILE A 103 9.81 11.28 -16.75
C ILE A 103 8.88 10.15 -17.21
N PHE A 104 9.13 8.91 -16.80
CA PHE A 104 8.23 7.78 -17.05
C PHE A 104 6.81 8.07 -16.53
N GLY A 105 5.82 7.70 -17.36
CA GLY A 105 4.42 7.60 -16.93
C GLY A 105 4.15 6.27 -16.24
N LEU A 106 2.88 6.01 -16.00
CA LEU A 106 2.40 4.78 -15.41
C LEU A 106 1.28 4.14 -16.23
N ASN A 107 1.22 2.82 -16.25
CA ASN A 107 0.03 2.08 -16.65
C ASN A 107 -0.67 1.51 -15.41
N LEU A 108 -1.99 1.33 -15.50
CA LEU A 108 -2.72 0.44 -14.60
C LEU A 108 -2.66 -0.97 -15.17
N ILE A 109 -2.18 -1.92 -14.39
CA ILE A 109 -2.04 -3.32 -14.82
C ILE A 109 -2.72 -4.27 -13.85
N LYS A 110 -3.15 -5.41 -14.38
CA LYS A 110 -3.51 -6.61 -13.63
C LYS A 110 -2.39 -7.64 -13.77
N TYR A 111 -1.98 -8.25 -12.67
CA TYR A 111 -0.92 -9.27 -12.65
C TYR A 111 -1.47 -10.62 -12.13
N GLY A 112 -0.69 -11.69 -12.31
CA GLY A 112 -1.04 -13.02 -11.83
C GLY A 112 -0.96 -13.14 -10.30
N ILE A 113 -1.33 -14.31 -9.77
CA ILE A 113 -1.19 -14.62 -8.33
C ILE A 113 0.28 -14.47 -7.89
N VAL A 114 1.21 -14.86 -8.76
CA VAL A 114 2.63 -14.57 -8.62
C VAL A 114 2.91 -13.37 -9.50
N PHE A 115 3.56 -12.33 -8.95
CA PHE A 115 3.99 -11.21 -9.77
C PHE A 115 5.11 -11.64 -10.72
N ASP A 116 4.78 -11.76 -12.00
CA ASP A 116 5.73 -11.85 -13.09
C ASP A 116 5.58 -10.59 -13.95
N PRO A 117 6.60 -9.71 -14.04
CA PRO A 117 6.58 -8.54 -14.91
C PRO A 117 6.26 -8.86 -16.39
N SER A 118 6.54 -10.08 -16.82
CA SER A 118 6.34 -10.57 -18.20
C SER A 118 4.90 -11.04 -18.45
N ASP A 119 4.15 -11.34 -17.38
CA ASP A 119 2.77 -11.84 -17.43
C ASP A 119 1.83 -10.83 -16.74
N THR A 120 1.76 -9.63 -17.33
CA THR A 120 0.86 -8.56 -16.87
C THR A 120 -0.06 -8.15 -17.99
N ARG A 121 -1.33 -7.92 -17.64
CA ARG A 121 -2.34 -7.36 -18.53
C ARG A 121 -2.48 -5.88 -18.27
N ILE A 122 -2.24 -5.05 -19.28
CA ILE A 122 -2.51 -3.61 -19.20
C ILE A 122 -4.04 -3.41 -19.20
N LEU A 123 -4.54 -2.71 -18.17
CA LEU A 123 -5.93 -2.30 -18.07
C LEU A 123 -6.11 -0.89 -18.63
N VAL A 124 -5.21 0.02 -18.27
CA VAL A 124 -5.17 1.39 -18.80
C VAL A 124 -3.73 1.74 -19.11
N GLN A 125 -3.49 2.13 -20.36
CA GLN A 125 -2.18 2.54 -20.83
C GLN A 125 -1.97 4.04 -20.62
N ASP A 126 -0.73 4.43 -20.28
CA ASP A 126 -0.26 5.82 -20.24
C ASP A 126 -1.22 6.76 -19.48
N LEU A 127 -1.32 6.54 -18.18
CA LEU A 127 -2.22 7.30 -17.30
C LEU A 127 -1.97 8.81 -17.42
N GLU A 128 -2.99 9.52 -17.86
CA GLU A 128 -3.05 10.97 -17.83
C GLU A 128 -3.46 11.53 -16.45
N PRO A 129 -2.78 12.59 -15.94
CA PRO A 129 -3.01 13.16 -14.61
C PRO A 129 -4.46 13.56 -14.31
N ASN A 130 -5.10 14.26 -15.25
CA ASN A 130 -6.43 14.84 -15.04
C ASN A 130 -7.54 13.81 -15.24
N LYS A 131 -7.38 12.94 -16.26
CA LYS A 131 -8.37 11.92 -16.60
C LYS A 131 -8.36 10.75 -15.61
N HIS A 132 -7.19 10.36 -15.13
CA HIS A 132 -7.02 9.15 -14.31
C HIS A 132 -6.58 9.46 -12.88
N LYS A 133 -6.95 10.63 -12.37
CA LYS A 133 -6.63 11.09 -11.01
C LYS A 133 -7.03 10.05 -9.95
N ASP A 134 -8.22 9.48 -10.08
CA ASP A 134 -8.73 8.50 -9.12
C ASP A 134 -7.97 7.16 -9.16
N ILE A 135 -7.46 6.74 -10.32
CA ILE A 135 -6.58 5.57 -10.44
C ILE A 135 -5.26 5.85 -9.72
N LEU A 136 -4.66 7.02 -9.96
CA LEU A 136 -3.39 7.43 -9.34
C LEU A 136 -3.50 7.57 -7.81
N TYR A 137 -4.70 7.86 -7.30
CA TYR A 137 -4.99 7.88 -5.86
C TYR A 137 -5.23 6.51 -5.25
N SER A 138 -5.71 5.57 -6.06
CA SER A 138 -6.29 4.32 -5.54
C SER A 138 -5.37 3.11 -5.67
N PHE A 139 -4.35 3.17 -6.52
CA PHE A 139 -3.45 2.04 -6.77
C PHE A 139 -1.99 2.38 -6.47
N GLU A 140 -1.22 1.36 -6.09
CA GLU A 140 0.17 1.51 -5.66
C GLU A 140 1.14 1.23 -6.80
N LEU A 141 2.26 1.95 -6.82
CA LEU A 141 3.37 1.60 -7.70
C LEU A 141 3.98 0.26 -7.27
N LEU A 142 4.07 -0.67 -8.21
CA LEU A 142 4.74 -1.97 -8.02
C LEU A 142 6.26 -1.77 -8.03
N SER A 143 6.76 -1.18 -6.95
CA SER A 143 8.19 -0.96 -6.71
C SER A 143 8.58 -1.44 -5.31
N MET A 144 9.84 -1.83 -5.17
CA MET A 144 10.38 -2.36 -3.92
C MET A 144 10.61 -1.22 -2.89
N ASN A 145 9.82 -1.21 -1.81
CA ASN A 145 9.91 -0.20 -0.75
C ASN A 145 10.79 -0.66 0.42
N GLY A 146 11.73 0.17 0.85
CA GLY A 146 12.65 -0.16 1.94
C GLY A 146 12.99 1.02 2.86
N SER A 147 12.22 2.11 2.80
CA SER A 147 12.44 3.29 3.62
C SER A 147 11.42 3.34 4.76
N VAL A 148 11.92 3.14 5.99
CA VAL A 148 11.11 3.26 7.21
C VAL A 148 10.48 4.65 7.31
N GLU A 149 11.26 5.70 7.05
CA GLU A 149 10.81 7.09 7.16
C GLU A 149 9.67 7.42 6.18
N LYS A 150 9.75 6.95 4.93
CA LYS A 150 8.68 7.18 3.95
C LYS A 150 7.36 6.51 4.37
N ILE A 151 7.44 5.26 4.85
CA ILE A 151 6.25 4.52 5.30
C ILE A 151 5.66 5.17 6.56
N LYS A 152 6.48 5.52 7.56
CA LYS A 152 6.03 6.24 8.76
C LYS A 152 5.39 7.57 8.41
N LYS A 153 6.00 8.36 7.52
CA LYS A 153 5.46 9.63 7.04
C LYS A 153 4.09 9.44 6.41
N ARG A 154 3.93 8.43 5.54
CA ARG A 154 2.63 8.13 4.91
C ARG A 154 1.56 7.74 5.92
N LEU A 155 1.87 6.84 6.86
CA LEU A 155 0.95 6.45 7.94
C LEU A 155 0.55 7.65 8.82
N THR A 156 1.54 8.46 9.22
CA THR A 156 1.31 9.66 10.05
C THR A 156 0.45 10.69 9.32
N THR A 157 0.73 10.94 8.03
CA THR A 157 -0.06 11.83 7.18
C THR A 157 -1.49 11.33 7.05
N TYR A 158 -1.67 10.01 6.87
CA TYR A 158 -3.00 9.43 6.79
C TYR A 158 -3.79 9.61 8.09
N PHE A 159 -3.21 9.26 9.24
CA PHE A 159 -3.95 9.31 10.50
C PHE A 159 -4.21 10.74 11.00
N ASN A 160 -3.37 11.72 10.65
CA ASN A 160 -3.61 13.13 10.99
C ASN A 160 -4.54 13.83 9.98
N ASP A 161 -4.24 13.65 8.70
CA ASP A 161 -4.81 14.48 7.62
C ASP A 161 -5.81 13.74 6.74
N GLY A 162 -5.94 12.42 6.88
CA GLY A 162 -6.81 11.58 6.06
C GLY A 162 -6.33 11.42 4.62
N ILE A 163 -5.05 11.70 4.36
CA ILE A 163 -4.44 11.65 3.02
C ILE A 163 -3.59 10.39 2.89
N ASN A 164 -3.94 9.53 1.93
CA ASN A 164 -3.22 8.30 1.64
C ASN A 164 -2.81 8.26 0.16
N LEU A 165 -1.59 8.70 -0.12
CA LEU A 165 -1.02 8.70 -1.47
C LEU A 165 0.42 8.20 -1.43
N ASP A 166 0.81 7.36 -2.39
CA ASP A 166 2.22 7.01 -2.58
C ASP A 166 3.00 8.24 -3.06
N GLU A 167 4.02 8.63 -2.29
CA GLU A 167 4.88 9.76 -2.61
C GLU A 167 5.59 9.59 -3.96
N GLN A 168 5.82 8.36 -4.41
CA GLN A 168 6.40 8.09 -5.74
C GLN A 168 5.49 8.58 -6.87
N ILE A 169 4.17 8.49 -6.70
CA ILE A 169 3.21 9.00 -7.68
C ILE A 169 3.38 10.51 -7.84
N ARG A 170 3.59 11.24 -6.75
CA ARG A 170 3.84 12.70 -6.81
C ARG A 170 5.14 13.08 -7.52
N ILE A 171 6.13 12.19 -7.56
CA ILE A 171 7.38 12.41 -8.29
C ILE A 171 7.14 12.26 -9.80
N LEU A 172 6.37 11.25 -10.20
CA LEU A 172 6.07 10.94 -11.61
C LEU A 172 4.96 11.85 -12.18
N TYR A 173 4.08 12.32 -11.31
CA TYR A 173 2.91 13.14 -11.60
C TYR A 173 2.83 14.35 -10.65
N PRO A 174 3.79 15.29 -10.72
CA PRO A 174 3.80 16.47 -9.85
C PRO A 174 2.59 17.40 -10.05
N GLU A 175 1.91 17.30 -11.19
CA GLU A 175 0.67 18.06 -11.47
C GLU A 175 -0.58 17.47 -10.83
N VAL A 176 -0.51 16.24 -10.30
CA VAL A 176 -1.63 15.62 -9.57
C VAL A 176 -1.70 16.23 -8.19
N GLU A 177 -2.83 16.89 -7.90
CA GLU A 177 -3.14 17.41 -6.58
C GLU A 177 -3.16 16.28 -5.53
N LEU A 178 -3.15 16.62 -4.25
CA LEU A 178 -3.38 15.63 -3.21
C LEU A 178 -4.85 15.17 -3.22
N PRO A 179 -5.14 13.90 -2.91
CA PRO A 179 -6.51 13.46 -2.74
C PRO A 179 -7.17 14.27 -1.61
N PRO A 180 -8.47 14.56 -1.71
CA PRO A 180 -9.18 15.24 -0.64
C PRO A 180 -9.12 14.42 0.65
N LYS A 181 -9.19 15.10 1.79
CA LYS A 181 -9.22 14.44 3.11
C LYS A 181 -10.35 13.40 3.15
N GLY A 182 -10.00 12.15 3.50
CA GLY A 182 -10.97 11.07 3.57
C GLY A 182 -11.41 10.51 2.21
N TYR A 183 -10.65 10.80 1.14
CA TYR A 183 -10.89 10.21 -0.18
C TYR A 183 -11.03 8.68 -0.09
N THR A 184 -12.09 8.17 -0.70
CA THR A 184 -12.34 6.73 -0.76
C THR A 184 -11.71 6.16 -2.03
N ARG A 185 -10.70 5.31 -1.83
CA ARG A 185 -9.99 4.64 -2.93
C ARG A 185 -10.93 3.71 -3.69
N ILE A 186 -10.83 3.73 -5.02
CA ILE A 186 -11.48 2.78 -5.91
C ILE A 186 -10.98 1.37 -5.59
N LYS A 187 -11.90 0.42 -5.51
CA LYS A 187 -11.60 -1.01 -5.33
C LYS A 187 -11.44 -1.68 -6.69
N GLU A 188 -10.67 -2.77 -6.75
CA GLU A 188 -10.54 -3.57 -7.98
C GLU A 188 -11.92 -3.97 -8.55
N SER A 189 -12.87 -4.36 -7.69
CA SER A 189 -14.23 -4.72 -8.09
C SER A 189 -15.04 -3.61 -8.76
N GLU A 190 -14.60 -2.36 -8.61
CA GLU A 190 -15.25 -1.18 -9.18
C GLU A 190 -14.61 -0.76 -10.50
N LEU A 191 -13.46 -1.34 -10.86
CA LEU A 191 -12.77 -1.04 -12.11
C LEU A 191 -13.63 -1.37 -13.32
N ASP A 192 -14.29 -2.53 -13.35
CA ASP A 192 -15.13 -2.93 -14.49
C ASP A 192 -16.24 -1.89 -14.77
N ARG A 193 -16.78 -1.25 -13.72
CA ARG A 193 -17.82 -0.20 -13.85
C ARG A 193 -17.28 1.12 -14.39
N LEU A 194 -16.00 1.40 -14.21
CA LEU A 194 -15.36 2.61 -14.73
C LEU A 194 -15.10 2.51 -16.24
N TYR A 195 -15.04 1.30 -16.79
CA TYR A 195 -14.75 1.03 -18.21
C TYR A 195 -15.96 0.63 -19.05
N GLU A 196 -17.15 0.46 -18.45
CA GLU A 196 -18.42 0.32 -19.20
C GLU A 196 -18.93 1.67 -19.77
N LEU A 197 -18.19 2.76 -19.57
CA LEU A 197 -18.53 4.12 -20.00
C LEU A 197 -17.57 4.72 -21.04
N GLU A 198 -16.61 3.95 -21.57
CA GLU A 198 -15.78 4.32 -22.75
C GLU A 198 -16.19 3.51 -23.99
#